data_AF-A0A1D6H4W3-F1
#
_entry.id   AF-A0A1D6H4W3-F1
#
_cell.length_a   1.000
_cell.length_b   1.000
_cell.length_c   1.000
_cell.angle_alpha   90.00
_cell.angle_beta   90.00
_cell.angle_gamma   90.00
#
_symmetry.space_group_name_H-M   'P 1'
#
loop_
_entity.id
_entity.type
_entity.pdbx_description
1 polymer ?
#
loop_
_entity_poly.entity_id
_entity_poly.type
_entity_poly.pdbx_seq_one_letter_code
_entity_poly.pdbx_strand_id
1 'polypeptide(L)'
;MPSHLALLSCLLVLLLSFDKFLFHYLKRRWFSGGSGATVPRPPAKSRRNMAAAKWSETAMLVIDMQKDFVDPAMRSPMLVAGGEAVVPAVAGAVAVARERGIFVVWVVREHDPSGRDVELFRRHHYSGGKGPTVKGLKGAELADGLVIKEGEYKLVKTRFSAFFATHLDSVLKTAGIKNLVIVGKH
;
A
#
# COMPACT_ATOMS: atom_id res chain seq x y z
N MET A 1 -14.72 -2.33 23.38
CA MET A 1 -15.51 -1.39 22.55
C MET A 1 -14.67 -0.14 22.27
N PRO A 2 -13.84 -0.16 21.22
CA PRO A 2 -13.73 0.99 20.32
C PRO A 2 -13.54 0.53 18.87
N SER A 3 -14.63 0.25 18.14
CA SER A 3 -14.57 -0.20 16.74
C SER A 3 -15.20 0.78 15.74
N HIS A 4 -15.83 1.87 16.20
CA HIS A 4 -16.51 2.81 15.32
C HIS A 4 -15.63 3.97 14.81
N LEU A 5 -14.60 4.38 15.57
CA LEU A 5 -13.74 5.52 15.19
C LEU A 5 -12.76 5.20 14.04
N ALA A 6 -12.32 3.94 13.91
CA ALA A 6 -11.43 3.51 12.83
C ALA A 6 -12.16 3.30 11.48
N LEU A 7 -13.45 2.94 11.52
CA LEU A 7 -14.27 2.83 10.32
C LEU A 7 -14.67 4.22 9.78
N LEU A 8 -14.87 5.21 10.67
CA LEU A 8 -15.16 6.59 10.29
C LEU A 8 -13.96 7.29 9.63
N SER A 9 -12.72 6.97 9.99
CA SER A 9 -11.53 7.54 9.32
C SER A 9 -11.29 6.95 7.92
N CYS A 10 -11.57 5.66 7.71
CA CYS A 10 -11.55 5.05 6.37
C CYS A 10 -12.68 5.58 5.46
N LEU A 11 -13.86 5.83 6.01
CA LEU A 11 -14.98 6.40 5.25
C LEU A 11 -14.72 7.87 4.85
N LEU A 12 -14.03 8.65 5.67
CA LEU A 12 -13.69 10.04 5.37
C LEU A 12 -12.64 10.15 4.23
N VAL A 13 -11.69 9.22 4.15
CA VAL A 13 -10.71 9.15 3.05
C VAL A 13 -11.36 8.70 1.73
N LEU A 14 -12.37 7.83 1.81
CA LEU A 14 -13.19 7.44 0.66
C LEU A 14 -14.12 8.58 0.21
N LEU A 15 -14.80 9.27 1.12
CA LEU A 15 -15.69 10.40 0.79
C LEU A 15 -14.92 11.59 0.19
N LEU A 16 -13.70 11.88 0.66
CA LEU A 16 -12.82 12.89 0.06
C LEU A 16 -12.22 12.46 -1.30
N SER A 17 -12.36 11.18 -1.69
CA SER A 17 -11.98 10.66 -3.02
C SER A 17 -13.16 10.52 -3.99
N PHE A 18 -14.41 10.49 -3.50
CA PHE A 18 -15.61 10.35 -4.34
C PHE A 18 -16.00 11.64 -5.08
N ASP A 19 -15.57 12.81 -4.60
CA ASP A 19 -15.96 14.12 -5.15
C ASP A 19 -15.45 14.40 -6.59
N LYS A 20 -14.51 13.60 -7.09
CA LYS A 20 -13.93 13.82 -8.44
C LYS A 20 -14.41 12.82 -9.48
N PHE A 21 -14.98 11.69 -9.08
CA PHE A 21 -15.38 10.64 -10.01
C PHE A 21 -16.76 10.91 -10.62
N LEU A 22 -17.74 11.28 -9.78
CA LEU A 22 -19.11 11.56 -10.25
C LEU A 22 -19.20 12.87 -11.04
N PHE A 23 -18.44 13.89 -10.63
CA PHE A 23 -18.40 15.18 -11.33
C PHE A 23 -17.79 15.11 -12.73
N HIS A 24 -16.85 14.20 -12.99
CA HIS A 24 -16.28 14.05 -14.33
C HIS A 24 -17.23 13.32 -15.29
N TYR A 25 -18.07 12.43 -14.76
CA TYR A 25 -19.04 11.67 -15.54
C TYR A 25 -20.29 12.51 -15.89
N LEU A 26 -20.77 13.37 -14.98
CA LEU A 26 -21.95 14.20 -15.21
C LEU A 26 -21.66 15.48 -16.02
N LYS A 27 -20.43 16.03 -15.96
CA LYS A 27 -20.10 17.30 -16.61
C LYS A 27 -19.95 17.23 -18.13
N ARG A 28 -19.83 16.02 -18.72
CA ARG A 28 -19.79 15.84 -20.18
C ARG A 28 -21.16 15.94 -20.86
N ARG A 29 -22.27 16.02 -20.12
CA ARG A 29 -23.62 16.02 -20.70
C ARG A 29 -24.37 17.35 -20.64
N TRP A 30 -23.84 18.39 -19.96
CA TRP A 30 -24.69 19.53 -19.56
C TRP A 30 -24.18 20.96 -19.76
N PHE A 31 -22.98 21.19 -20.32
CA PHE A 31 -22.51 22.56 -20.56
C PHE A 31 -21.92 22.75 -21.96
N SER A 32 -22.82 22.82 -22.94
CA SER A 32 -22.62 23.58 -24.17
C SER A 32 -23.38 24.91 -24.02
N GLY A 33 -22.66 26.04 -23.94
CA GLY A 33 -23.24 27.37 -24.13
C GLY A 33 -22.75 28.42 -23.13
N GLY A 34 -22.30 29.57 -23.66
CA GLY A 34 -22.24 30.83 -22.93
C GLY A 34 -20.86 31.50 -22.85
N SER A 35 -20.64 32.46 -23.75
CA SER A 35 -19.49 33.37 -23.87
C SER A 35 -19.45 34.45 -22.78
N GLY A 36 -18.25 34.82 -22.33
CA GLY A 36 -18.01 36.03 -21.51
C GLY A 36 -16.52 36.32 -21.26
N ALA A 37 -16.06 37.46 -21.78
CA ALA A 37 -14.79 38.21 -21.62
C ALA A 37 -13.58 37.57 -20.87
N THR A 38 -12.44 37.50 -21.57
CA THR A 38 -11.17 36.94 -21.06
C THR A 38 -10.16 38.03 -20.64
N VAL A 39 -9.84 38.08 -19.34
CA VAL A 39 -8.57 38.63 -18.83
C VAL A 39 -7.45 37.62 -19.14
N PRO A 40 -6.24 38.02 -19.61
CA PRO A 40 -5.17 37.06 -19.89
C PRO A 40 -4.67 36.46 -18.57
N ARG A 41 -5.08 35.22 -18.29
CA ARG A 41 -4.48 34.42 -17.23
C ARG A 41 -3.17 33.83 -17.76
N PRO A 42 -2.08 33.82 -16.98
CA PRO A 42 -0.87 33.08 -17.35
C PRO A 42 -1.25 31.62 -17.64
N PRO A 43 -0.57 30.93 -18.57
CA PRO A 43 -1.00 29.62 -19.05
C PRO A 43 -1.13 28.66 -17.87
N ALA A 44 -2.37 28.32 -17.52
CA ALA A 44 -2.64 27.33 -16.50
C ALA A 44 -2.09 26.00 -17.00
N LYS A 45 -0.99 25.53 -16.42
CA LYS A 45 -0.52 24.16 -16.65
C LYS A 45 -1.72 23.23 -16.51
N SER A 46 -2.03 22.49 -17.57
CA SER A 46 -3.16 21.56 -17.62
C SER A 46 -3.17 20.71 -16.34
N ARG A 47 -4.25 20.79 -15.55
CA ARG A 47 -4.40 20.02 -14.30
C ARG A 47 -4.23 18.51 -14.53
N ARG A 48 -4.49 18.01 -15.75
CA ARG A 48 -4.25 16.61 -16.14
C ARG A 48 -2.75 16.28 -16.19
N ASN A 49 -1.92 17.16 -16.74
CA ASN A 49 -0.48 16.91 -16.86
C ASN A 49 0.23 16.97 -15.49
N MET A 50 -0.23 17.83 -14.57
CA MET A 50 0.29 17.87 -13.20
C MET A 50 -0.11 16.66 -12.36
N ALA A 51 -1.34 16.14 -12.53
CA ALA A 51 -1.78 14.95 -11.81
C ALA A 51 -1.01 13.70 -12.27
N ALA A 52 -0.81 13.54 -13.59
CA ALA A 52 0.00 12.45 -14.14
C ALA A 52 1.46 12.50 -13.68
N ALA A 53 2.09 13.69 -13.71
CA ALA A 53 3.44 13.89 -13.19
C ALA A 53 3.57 13.60 -11.68
N LYS A 54 2.49 13.78 -10.92
CA LYS A 54 2.47 13.46 -9.48
C LYS A 54 2.48 11.96 -9.23
N TRP A 55 1.79 11.16 -10.06
CA TRP A 55 1.72 9.71 -9.86
C TRP A 55 3.04 9.02 -10.20
N SER A 56 3.79 9.49 -11.21
CA SER A 56 5.11 8.96 -11.55
C SER A 56 6.17 9.22 -10.47
N GLU A 57 5.98 10.24 -9.63
CA GLU A 57 6.84 10.53 -8.47
C GLU A 57 6.28 9.95 -7.16
N THR A 58 5.31 9.04 -7.23
CA THR A 58 4.67 8.42 -6.07
C THR A 58 4.97 6.93 -6.03
N ALA A 59 5.29 6.43 -4.84
CA ALA A 59 5.31 4.99 -4.57
C ALA A 59 4.25 4.59 -3.56
N MET A 60 3.71 3.38 -3.73
CA MET A 60 2.85 2.72 -2.75
C MET A 60 3.65 1.64 -2.03
N LEU A 61 3.74 1.73 -0.71
CA LEU A 61 4.30 0.68 0.14
C LEU A 61 3.15 -0.18 0.66
N VAL A 62 3.13 -1.45 0.30
CA VAL A 62 2.19 -2.45 0.82
C VAL A 62 2.94 -3.26 1.88
N ILE A 63 2.63 -3.01 3.16
CA ILE A 63 3.44 -3.50 4.28
C ILE A 63 2.78 -4.68 4.99
N ASP A 64 3.57 -5.73 5.21
CA ASP A 64 3.29 -6.87 6.08
C ASP A 64 1.90 -7.50 5.82
N MET A 65 1.46 -7.54 4.56
CA MET A 65 0.22 -8.20 4.12
C MET A 65 0.46 -9.69 3.82
N GLN A 66 0.97 -10.42 4.81
CA GLN A 66 1.31 -11.84 4.71
C GLN A 66 0.36 -12.70 5.53
N LYS A 67 0.24 -13.99 5.19
CA LYS A 67 -0.71 -14.92 5.81
C LYS A 67 -0.57 -14.98 7.34
N ASP A 68 0.65 -15.02 7.86
CA ASP A 68 0.88 -15.03 9.31
C ASP A 68 0.38 -13.78 10.07
N PHE A 69 0.06 -12.70 9.36
CA PHE A 69 -0.49 -11.49 9.94
C PHE A 69 -2.00 -11.36 9.76
N VAL A 70 -2.59 -11.97 8.73
CA VAL A 70 -3.98 -11.68 8.36
C VAL A 70 -4.88 -12.91 8.22
N ASP A 71 -4.34 -14.11 8.03
CA ASP A 71 -5.12 -15.34 7.84
C ASP A 71 -5.27 -16.10 9.17
N PRO A 72 -6.49 -16.16 9.75
CA PRO A 72 -6.73 -16.89 11.00
C PRO A 72 -6.39 -18.38 10.92
N ALA A 73 -6.43 -18.99 9.73
CA ALA A 73 -6.10 -20.40 9.54
C ALA A 73 -4.63 -20.70 9.86
N MET A 74 -3.75 -19.70 9.76
CA MET A 74 -2.34 -19.84 10.12
C MET A 74 -2.11 -20.04 11.61
N ARG A 75 -3.07 -19.63 12.47
CA ARG A 75 -2.94 -19.65 13.94
C ARG A 75 -1.62 -19.04 14.43
N SER A 76 -1.15 -18.04 13.69
CA SER A 76 0.12 -17.36 13.96
C SER A 76 0.01 -16.51 15.22
N PRO A 77 1.05 -16.46 16.08
CA PRO A 77 1.07 -15.55 17.22
C PRO A 77 1.10 -14.07 16.80
N MET A 78 1.39 -13.79 15.52
CA MET A 78 1.42 -12.43 14.96
C MET A 78 0.12 -12.04 14.26
N LEU A 79 -0.92 -12.87 14.34
CA LEU A 79 -2.21 -12.57 13.71
C LEU A 79 -2.80 -11.26 14.23
N VAL A 80 -3.19 -10.38 13.32
CA VAL A 80 -3.86 -9.12 13.63
C VAL A 80 -5.36 -9.35 13.58
N ALA A 81 -6.04 -9.05 14.69
CA ALA A 81 -7.49 -9.17 14.77
C ALA A 81 -8.16 -8.30 13.68
N GLY A 82 -9.00 -8.93 12.84
CA GLY A 82 -9.65 -8.26 11.71
C GLY A 82 -8.75 -7.99 10.51
N GLY A 83 -7.51 -8.49 10.48
CA GLY A 83 -6.58 -8.30 9.37
C GLY A 83 -7.11 -8.79 8.02
N GLU A 84 -7.80 -9.93 8.00
CA GLU A 84 -8.42 -10.50 6.79
C GLU A 84 -9.40 -9.54 6.10
N ALA A 85 -10.16 -8.75 6.88
CA ALA A 85 -11.18 -7.85 6.36
C ALA A 85 -10.57 -6.66 5.60
N VAL A 86 -9.29 -6.37 5.82
CA VAL A 86 -8.56 -5.28 5.16
C VAL A 86 -8.00 -5.71 3.80
N VAL A 87 -7.86 -7.02 3.55
CA VAL A 87 -7.25 -7.55 2.31
C VAL A 87 -7.96 -7.05 1.04
N PRO A 88 -9.31 -7.04 0.94
CA PRO A 88 -10.00 -6.54 -0.26
C PRO A 88 -9.76 -5.04 -0.50
N ALA A 89 -9.70 -4.23 0.57
CA ALA A 89 -9.43 -2.80 0.46
C ALA A 89 -8.00 -2.53 -0.02
N VAL A 90 -7.02 -3.29 0.48
CA VAL A 90 -5.63 -3.22 0.00
C VAL A 90 -5.55 -3.64 -1.47
N ALA A 91 -6.20 -4.73 -1.86
CA ALA A 91 -6.24 -5.18 -3.25
C ALA A 91 -6.81 -4.09 -4.18
N GLY A 92 -7.90 -3.42 -3.78
CA GLY A 92 -8.48 -2.29 -4.49
C GLY A 92 -7.52 -1.09 -4.59
N ALA A 93 -6.82 -0.74 -3.51
CA ALA A 93 -5.83 0.32 -3.51
C ALA A 93 -4.65 0.02 -4.46
N VAL A 94 -4.16 -1.22 -4.45
CA VAL A 94 -3.11 -1.69 -5.37
C VAL A 94 -3.58 -1.65 -6.82
N ALA A 95 -4.83 -2.04 -7.10
CA ALA A 95 -5.38 -1.95 -8.46
C ALA A 95 -5.38 -0.51 -8.98
N VAL A 96 -5.84 0.45 -8.16
CA VAL A 96 -5.80 1.88 -8.50
C VAL A 96 -4.37 2.40 -8.67
N ALA A 97 -3.42 1.93 -7.86
CA ALA A 97 -2.02 2.30 -7.99
C ALA A 97 -1.45 1.86 -9.35
N ARG A 98 -1.74 0.60 -9.74
CA ARG A 98 -1.33 0.03 -11.03
C ARG A 98 -1.92 0.80 -12.21
N GLU A 99 -3.22 1.08 -12.18
CA GLU A 99 -3.90 1.87 -13.23
C GLU A 99 -3.30 3.26 -13.42
N ARG A 100 -2.73 3.83 -12.37
CA ARG A 100 -2.12 5.17 -12.37
C ARG A 100 -0.62 5.16 -12.63
N GLY A 101 0.00 3.98 -12.82
CA GLY A 101 1.44 3.85 -12.99
C GLY A 101 2.24 4.24 -11.73
N ILE A 102 1.65 4.12 -10.54
CA ILE A 102 2.34 4.35 -9.26
C ILE A 102 3.30 3.18 -9.03
N PHE A 103 4.51 3.48 -8.55
CA PHE A 103 5.50 2.46 -8.25
C PHE A 103 5.09 1.65 -7.01
N VAL A 104 4.79 0.37 -7.18
CA VAL A 104 4.33 -0.51 -6.08
C VAL A 104 5.52 -1.26 -5.48
N VAL A 105 5.70 -1.10 -4.16
CA VAL A 105 6.69 -1.82 -3.36
C VAL A 105 5.98 -2.71 -2.34
N TRP A 106 6.20 -4.01 -2.45
CA TRP A 106 5.71 -5.01 -1.51
C TRP A 106 6.74 -5.22 -0.41
N VAL A 107 6.45 -4.71 0.77
CA VAL A 107 7.32 -4.81 1.94
C VAL A 107 6.87 -6.01 2.76
N VAL A 108 7.72 -7.03 2.82
CA VAL A 108 7.44 -8.29 3.50
C VAL A 108 8.54 -8.63 4.51
N ARG A 109 8.24 -9.56 5.41
CA ARG A 109 9.20 -10.20 6.29
C ARG A 109 9.47 -11.61 5.81
N GLU A 110 10.74 -11.98 5.73
CA GLU A 110 11.17 -13.36 5.49
C GLU A 110 12.32 -13.63 6.44
N HIS A 111 12.02 -14.31 7.53
CA HIS A 111 12.98 -14.56 8.60
C HIS A 111 13.75 -15.87 8.38
N ASP A 112 15.00 -15.87 8.83
CA ASP A 112 15.80 -17.09 8.95
C ASP A 112 15.07 -18.13 9.82
N PRO A 113 15.01 -19.42 9.40
CA PRO A 113 14.30 -20.46 10.16
C PRO A 113 14.77 -20.66 11.60
N SER A 114 16.02 -20.28 11.92
CA SER A 114 16.58 -20.33 13.27
C SER A 114 16.30 -19.06 14.09
N GLY A 115 15.61 -18.07 13.52
CA GLY A 115 15.26 -16.82 14.19
C GLY A 115 16.47 -15.94 14.52
N ARG A 116 17.59 -16.06 13.79
CA ARG A 116 18.80 -15.26 14.04
C ARG A 116 18.65 -13.79 13.70
N ASP A 117 17.77 -13.46 12.76
CA ASP A 117 17.56 -12.12 12.24
C ASP A 117 16.34 -11.41 12.84
N VAL A 118 15.61 -12.05 13.76
CA VAL A 118 14.34 -11.57 14.32
C VAL A 118 14.57 -10.54 15.44
N GLU A 119 13.53 -9.78 15.79
CA GLU A 119 13.61 -8.93 16.97
C GLU A 119 13.74 -9.77 18.25
N LEU A 120 14.58 -9.34 19.20
CA LEU A 120 14.96 -10.15 20.38
C LEU A 120 13.74 -10.66 21.17
N PHE A 121 12.73 -9.80 21.35
CA PHE A 121 11.50 -10.14 22.07
C PHE A 121 10.59 -11.12 21.31
N ARG A 122 10.80 -11.35 20.01
CA ARG A 122 10.05 -12.34 19.20
C ARG A 122 10.79 -13.65 19.02
N ARG A 123 12.05 -13.72 19.44
CA ARG A 123 12.91 -14.89 19.22
C ARG A 123 12.33 -16.18 19.83
N HIS A 124 11.58 -16.06 20.93
CA HIS A 124 10.91 -17.17 21.58
C HIS A 124 9.81 -17.84 20.71
N HIS A 125 9.34 -17.19 19.65
CA HIS A 125 8.42 -17.79 18.68
C HIS A 125 9.11 -18.69 17.64
N TYR A 126 10.44 -18.71 17.61
CA TYR A 126 11.22 -19.45 16.62
C TYR A 126 11.86 -20.68 17.27
N SER A 127 11.48 -21.87 16.81
CA SER A 127 12.04 -23.15 17.26
C SER A 127 11.85 -24.23 16.20
N GLY A 128 12.84 -25.10 16.04
CA GLY A 128 12.77 -26.24 15.12
C GLY A 128 12.52 -25.85 13.65
N GLY A 129 13.01 -24.68 13.21
CA GLY A 129 12.81 -24.19 11.84
C GLY A 129 11.43 -23.59 11.58
N LYS A 130 10.59 -23.43 12.62
CA LYS A 130 9.25 -22.85 12.53
C LYS A 130 9.22 -21.52 13.27
N GLY A 131 8.35 -20.64 12.80
CA GLY A 131 8.09 -19.33 13.39
C GLY A 131 7.31 -18.45 12.42
N PRO A 132 6.91 -17.24 12.85
CA PRO A 132 6.22 -16.30 11.98
C PRO A 132 7.08 -15.90 10.77
N THR A 133 6.50 -15.88 9.58
CA THR A 133 7.09 -15.37 8.34
C THR A 133 8.46 -15.96 8.02
N VAL A 134 8.69 -17.23 8.37
CA VAL A 134 9.93 -17.93 7.99
C VAL A 134 10.00 -18.08 6.47
N LYS A 135 11.16 -17.74 5.90
CA LYS A 135 11.39 -17.80 4.46
C LYS A 135 11.04 -19.18 3.88
N GLY A 136 10.20 -19.19 2.84
CA GLY A 136 9.78 -20.41 2.14
C GLY A 136 8.63 -21.18 2.82
N LEU A 137 8.16 -20.75 3.99
CA LEU A 137 6.94 -21.30 4.60
C LEU A 137 5.70 -20.51 4.17
N LYS A 138 4.56 -21.19 4.17
CA LYS A 138 3.24 -20.63 3.79
C LYS A 138 2.92 -19.32 4.52
N GLY A 139 3.30 -19.21 5.79
CA GLY A 139 3.06 -18.02 6.59
C GLY A 139 3.74 -16.74 6.08
N ALA A 140 4.85 -16.88 5.34
CA ALA A 140 5.55 -15.77 4.69
C ALA A 140 4.96 -15.39 3.33
N GLU A 141 4.03 -16.17 2.78
CA GLU A 141 3.34 -15.79 1.54
C GLU A 141 2.45 -14.58 1.75
N LEU A 142 2.16 -13.84 0.68
CA LEU A 142 1.14 -12.79 0.70
C LEU A 142 -0.23 -13.38 1.02
N ALA A 143 -1.09 -12.57 1.62
CA ALA A 143 -2.48 -12.90 1.83
C ALA A 143 -3.18 -13.29 0.53
N ASP A 144 -4.13 -14.22 0.59
CA ASP A 144 -4.86 -14.67 -0.59
C ASP A 144 -5.56 -13.50 -1.30
N GLY A 145 -5.46 -13.45 -2.63
CA GLY A 145 -5.94 -12.32 -3.45
C GLY A 145 -4.91 -11.21 -3.67
N LEU A 146 -3.77 -11.23 -2.98
CA LEU A 146 -2.65 -10.32 -3.24
C LEU A 146 -1.53 -11.04 -3.99
N VAL A 147 -1.12 -10.45 -5.12
CA VAL A 147 -0.07 -11.01 -5.99
C VAL A 147 0.85 -9.89 -6.44
N ILE A 148 2.16 -10.12 -6.32
CA ILE A 148 3.20 -9.26 -6.88
C ILE A 148 3.22 -9.49 -8.39
N LYS A 149 3.02 -8.44 -9.19
CA LYS A 149 3.10 -8.50 -10.65
C LYS A 149 4.53 -8.28 -11.12
N GLU A 150 4.82 -8.72 -12.34
CA GLU A 150 6.08 -8.42 -13.01
C GLU A 150 6.32 -6.90 -13.06
N GLY A 151 7.56 -6.48 -12.80
CA GLY A 151 7.95 -5.08 -12.72
C GLY A 151 7.68 -4.40 -11.37
N GLU A 152 6.95 -5.04 -10.45
CA GLU A 152 6.79 -4.54 -9.07
C GLU A 152 7.98 -4.93 -8.19
N TYR A 153 8.27 -4.11 -7.18
CA TYR A 153 9.44 -4.33 -6.33
C TYR A 153 9.08 -5.05 -5.04
N LYS A 154 9.76 -6.16 -4.75
CA LYS A 154 9.64 -6.87 -3.47
C LYS A 154 10.81 -6.49 -2.56
N LEU A 155 10.49 -5.95 -1.39
CA LEU A 155 11.45 -5.62 -0.35
C LEU A 155 11.28 -6.56 0.84
N VAL A 156 12.35 -7.25 1.23
CA VAL A 156 12.38 -8.01 2.48
C VAL A 156 12.97 -7.14 3.59
N LYS A 157 12.28 -7.05 4.73
CA LYS A 157 12.77 -6.39 5.96
C LYS A 157 12.79 -7.35 7.14
N THR A 158 13.70 -7.11 8.07
CA THR A 158 13.83 -7.88 9.32
C THR A 158 13.47 -7.08 10.56
N ARG A 159 13.12 -5.80 10.39
CA ARG A 159 12.72 -4.87 11.46
C ARG A 159 11.38 -4.21 11.12
N PHE A 160 10.85 -3.43 12.07
CA PHE A 160 9.62 -2.67 11.86
C PHE A 160 9.73 -1.67 10.71
N SER A 161 10.80 -0.88 10.71
CA SER A 161 11.04 0.10 9.65
C SER A 161 11.45 -0.62 8.35
N ALA A 162 10.73 -0.32 7.28
CA ALA A 162 11.10 -0.75 5.93
C ALA A 162 12.39 -0.10 5.43
N PHE A 163 12.83 1.01 6.03
CA PHE A 163 14.03 1.76 5.65
C PHE A 163 15.28 1.28 6.41
N PHE A 164 15.10 0.69 7.59
CA PHE A 164 16.24 0.31 8.42
C PHE A 164 16.95 -0.93 7.86
N ALA A 165 18.23 -0.78 7.55
CA ALA A 165 19.08 -1.85 7.01
C ALA A 165 18.50 -2.51 5.75
N THR A 166 17.87 -1.72 4.87
CA THR A 166 17.39 -2.15 3.56
C THR A 166 17.83 -1.17 2.46
N HIS A 167 17.61 -1.54 1.20
CA HIS A 167 17.90 -0.67 0.06
C HIS A 167 16.73 0.26 -0.32
N LEU A 168 15.65 0.33 0.48
CA LEU A 168 14.43 1.03 0.10
C LEU A 168 14.66 2.52 -0.23
N ASP A 169 15.41 3.24 0.61
CA ASP A 169 15.70 4.66 0.38
C ASP A 169 16.42 4.89 -0.97
N SER A 170 17.44 4.09 -1.24
CA SER A 170 18.20 4.16 -2.50
C SER A 170 17.33 3.83 -3.71
N VAL A 171 16.48 2.80 -3.62
CA VAL A 171 15.55 2.42 -4.69
C VAL A 171 14.54 3.54 -4.98
N LEU A 172 13.92 4.11 -3.94
CA LEU A 172 12.95 5.18 -4.10
C LEU A 172 13.58 6.45 -4.68
N LYS A 173 14.77 6.84 -4.22
CA LYS A 173 15.50 8.00 -4.75
C LYS A 173 15.91 7.81 -6.21
N THR A 174 16.41 6.61 -6.55
CA THR A 174 16.81 6.27 -7.93
C THR A 174 15.60 6.29 -8.87
N ALA A 175 14.43 5.87 -8.39
CA ALA A 175 13.17 5.93 -9.13
C ALA A 175 12.53 7.34 -9.16
N GLY A 176 13.16 8.36 -8.56
CA GLY A 176 12.65 9.74 -8.55
C GLY A 176 11.41 9.94 -7.67
N ILE A 177 11.17 9.05 -6.71
CA ILE A 177 9.99 9.09 -5.84
C ILE A 177 10.13 10.21 -4.81
N LYS A 178 9.06 11.01 -4.67
CA LYS A 178 8.95 12.11 -3.71
C LYS A 178 7.76 11.96 -2.76
N ASN A 179 6.82 11.08 -3.10
CA ASN A 179 5.58 10.88 -2.34
C ASN A 179 5.42 9.40 -2.00
N LEU A 180 4.99 9.12 -0.76
CA LEU A 180 4.69 7.77 -0.31
C LEU A 180 3.21 7.65 0.07
N VAL A 181 2.59 6.58 -0.41
CA VAL A 181 1.31 6.08 0.07
C VAL A 181 1.58 4.77 0.80
N ILE A 182 1.16 4.65 2.06
CA ILE A 182 1.40 3.46 2.86
C ILE A 182 0.07 2.77 3.10
N VAL A 183 0.01 1.47 2.80
CA VAL A 183 -1.13 0.61 3.07
C VAL A 183 -0.66 -0.70 3.71
N GLY A 184 -1.57 -1.37 4.40
CA GLY A 184 -1.33 -2.67 5.02
C GLY A 184 -1.21 -2.59 6.53
N LYS A 185 -0.47 -3.52 7.10
CA LYS A 185 -0.33 -3.71 8.53
C LYS A 185 0.79 -2.83 9.07
N HIS A 186 0.47 -1.91 9.98
CA HIS A 186 1.45 -1.17 10.79
C HIS A 186 1.58 -1.76 12.19
#